data_AF-A0A2H0RFV9-F1
#
_entry.id   AF-A0A2H0RFV9-F1
#
_cell.length_a   1.000
_cell.length_b   1.000
_cell.length_c   1.000
_cell.angle_alpha   90.00
_cell.angle_beta   90.00
_cell.angle_gamma   90.00
#
_symmetry.space_group_name_H-M   'P 1'
#
loop_
_entity.id
_entity.type
_entity.pdbx_description
1 polymer ?
#
loop_
_entity_poly.entity_id
_entity_poly.type
_entity_poly.pdbx_seq_one_letter_code
_entity_poly.pdbx_strand_id
1 'polypeptide(L)' 'MQYHLIPLSQEDYEKLPESEKEFTHSYRGQIFLYQEPERYVNHSDSPNTYQDHIQKADIALRDIKKGEMITTDATKDDVE' A
#
# COMPACT_ATOMS: atom_id res chain seq x y z
N MET A 1 1.87 12.14 0.81
CA MET A 1 0.86 11.85 -0.23
C MET A 1 -0.24 11.06 0.43
N GLN A 2 -1.51 11.35 0.14
CA GLN A 2 -2.61 10.63 0.75
C GLN A 2 -3.12 9.56 -0.22
N TYR A 3 -3.38 8.36 0.30
CA TYR A 3 -3.87 7.23 -0.48
C TYR A 3 -5.31 7.46 -0.93
N HIS A 4 -5.61 6.93 -2.12
CA HIS A 4 -6.94 6.88 -2.71
C HIS A 4 -7.39 5.42 -2.84
N LEU A 5 -7.27 4.67 -1.73
CA LEU A 5 -7.62 3.25 -1.68
C LEU A 5 -9.11 3.03 -1.94
N ILE A 6 -9.43 2.06 -2.79
CA ILE A 6 -10.80 1.61 -3.03
C ILE A 6 -11.04 0.36 -2.17
N PRO A 7 -11.93 0.39 -1.17
CA PRO A 7 -12.31 -0.82 -0.45
C PRO A 7 -13.07 -1.75 -1.39
N LEU A 8 -12.74 -3.03 -1.37
CA LEU A 8 -13.38 -4.04 -2.21
C LEU A 8 -14.22 -5.00 -1.36
N SER A 9 -15.39 -5.37 -1.87
CA SER A 9 -16.01 -6.62 -1.43
C SER A 9 -15.25 -7.82 -2.00
N GLN A 10 -15.48 -9.01 -1.45
CA GLN A 10 -14.95 -10.25 -2.02
C GLN A 10 -15.40 -10.45 -3.48
N GLU A 11 -16.66 -10.11 -3.78
CA GLU A 11 -17.21 -10.20 -5.14
C GLU A 11 -16.52 -9.22 -6.11
N ASP A 12 -16.23 -7.99 -5.66
CA ASP A 12 -15.51 -7.00 -6.47
C ASP A 12 -14.07 -7.43 -6.73
N TYR A 13 -13.41 -7.98 -5.71
CA TYR A 13 -12.06 -8.53 -5.83
C TYR A 13 -11.99 -9.68 -6.85
N GLU A 14 -12.93 -10.61 -6.81
CA GLU A 14 -12.97 -11.75 -7.74
C GLU A 14 -13.17 -11.32 -9.20
N LYS A 15 -13.88 -10.21 -9.42
CA LYS A 15 -14.11 -9.61 -10.74
C LYS A 15 -12.93 -8.78 -11.26
N LEU A 16 -11.94 -8.46 -10.41
CA LEU A 16 -10.79 -7.68 -10.87
C LEU A 16 -9.99 -8.44 -11.93
N PRO A 17 -9.47 -7.72 -12.95
CA PRO A 17 -8.42 -8.26 -13.81
C PRO A 17 -7.25 -8.76 -12.96
N GLU A 18 -6.60 -9.83 -13.38
CA GLU A 18 -5.49 -10.42 -12.63
C GLU A 18 -4.35 -9.42 -12.38
N SER A 19 -4.10 -8.53 -13.35
CA SER A 19 -3.12 -7.44 -13.23
C SER A 19 -3.46 -6.41 -12.15
N GLU A 20 -4.74 -6.22 -11.82
CA GLU A 20 -5.15 -5.29 -10.75
C GLU A 20 -5.09 -5.95 -9.38
N LYS A 21 -5.23 -7.27 -9.30
CA LYS A 21 -5.12 -8.01 -8.04
C LYS A 21 -3.73 -7.89 -7.41
N GLU A 22 -2.69 -7.71 -8.22
CA GLU A 22 -1.31 -7.47 -7.76
C GLU A 22 -1.17 -6.17 -6.94
N PHE A 23 -2.12 -5.23 -7.07
CA PHE A 23 -2.14 -3.97 -6.34
C PHE A 23 -3.16 -3.96 -5.20
N THR A 24 -3.55 -5.14 -4.71
CA THR A 24 -4.47 -5.26 -3.57
C THR A 24 -3.73 -5.68 -2.30
N HIS A 25 -4.10 -5.05 -1.19
CA HIS A 25 -3.61 -5.41 0.14
C HIS A 25 -4.80 -5.54 1.10
N SER A 26 -4.65 -6.41 2.10
CA SER A 26 -5.67 -6.63 3.13
C SER A 26 -5.18 -6.06 4.46
N TYR A 27 -5.95 -5.17 5.05
CA TYR A 27 -5.71 -4.63 6.40
C TYR A 27 -6.97 -4.79 7.24
N ARG A 28 -6.85 -5.37 8.44
CA ARG A 28 -7.96 -5.62 9.37
C ARG A 28 -9.16 -6.36 8.73
N GLY A 29 -8.87 -7.31 7.87
CA GLY A 29 -9.88 -8.13 7.17
C GLY A 29 -10.61 -7.42 6.03
N GLN A 30 -10.22 -6.18 5.67
CA GLN A 30 -10.75 -5.45 4.52
C GLN A 30 -9.71 -5.44 3.40
N ILE A 31 -10.13 -5.82 2.19
CA ILE A 31 -9.30 -5.75 0.97
C ILE A 31 -9.39 -4.32 0.40
N PHE A 32 -8.25 -3.76 0.02
CA PHE A 32 -8.16 -2.45 -0.63
C PHE A 32 -7.40 -2.56 -1.95
N LEU A 33 -7.88 -1.89 -2.99
CA LEU A 33 -7.14 -1.66 -4.22
C LEU A 33 -6.37 -0.35 -4.13
N TYR A 34 -5.06 -0.42 -4.34
CA TYR A 34 -4.17 0.73 -4.36
C TYR A 34 -4.19 1.36 -5.75
N GLN A 35 -4.42 2.68 -5.81
CA GLN A 35 -4.46 3.42 -7.07
C GLN A 35 -3.09 4.02 -7.40
N GLU A 36 -2.97 4.68 -8.56
CA GLU A 36 -1.80 5.52 -8.78
C GLU A 36 -1.88 6.79 -7.91
N PRO A 37 -0.75 7.21 -7.32
CA PRO A 37 0.58 6.62 -7.46
C PRO A 37 0.97 5.63 -6.34
N GLU A 38 0.15 5.45 -5.29
CA GLU A 38 0.49 4.61 -4.12
C GLU A 38 0.80 3.15 -4.46
N ARG A 39 0.25 2.61 -5.55
CA ARG A 39 0.52 1.24 -6.01
C ARG A 39 1.98 0.98 -6.44
N TYR A 40 2.79 2.01 -6.57
CA TYR A 40 4.20 1.91 -7.00
C TYR A 40 5.20 1.91 -5.86
N VAL A 41 4.75 1.96 -4.61
CA VAL A 41 5.65 1.81 -3.45
C VAL A 41 6.01 0.33 -3.31
N ASN A 42 7.30 0.02 -3.47
CA ASN A 42 7.77 -1.36 -3.42
C ASN A 42 8.10 -1.81 -2.00
N HIS A 43 8.06 -3.12 -1.78
CA HIS A 43 8.47 -3.75 -0.52
C HIS A 43 10.00 -3.71 -0.32
N SER A 44 10.45 -3.55 0.93
CA SER A 44 11.83 -3.74 1.38
C SER A 44 11.89 -4.15 2.85
N ASP A 45 12.81 -5.05 3.21
CA ASP A 45 13.11 -5.40 4.62
C ASP A 45 13.76 -4.25 5.42
N SER A 46 14.25 -3.20 4.74
CA SER A 46 14.82 -2.00 5.35
C SER A 46 14.19 -0.75 4.72
N PRO A 47 12.89 -0.52 4.93
CA PRO A 47 12.14 0.52 4.25
C PRO A 47 12.54 1.92 4.73
N ASN A 48 12.19 2.93 3.94
CA ASN A 48 12.33 4.33 4.33
C ASN A 48 10.99 5.01 4.65
N THR A 49 9.87 4.30 4.46
CA THR A 49 8.54 4.68 4.95
C THR A 49 7.91 3.56 5.78
N TYR A 50 6.83 3.88 6.48
CA TYR A 50 5.86 2.92 6.96
C TYR A 50 4.46 3.33 6.50
N GLN A 51 3.58 2.35 6.32
CA GLN A 51 2.18 2.58 5.96
C GLN A 51 1.37 3.00 7.20
N ASP A 52 0.85 4.23 7.19
CA ASP A 52 -0.11 4.71 8.19
C ASP A 52 -1.52 4.64 7.62
N HIS A 53 -2.28 3.62 8.02
CA HIS A 53 -3.66 3.42 7.55
C HIS A 53 -4.66 4.42 8.16
N ILE A 54 -4.32 5.11 9.25
CA ILE A 54 -5.16 6.15 9.88
C ILE A 54 -5.04 7.44 9.08
N GLN A 55 -3.81 7.87 8.80
CA GLN A 55 -3.52 9.04 7.97
C GLN A 55 -3.71 8.75 6.47
N LYS A 56 -3.78 7.46 6.11
CA LYS A 56 -3.83 6.95 4.74
C LYS A 56 -2.62 7.44 3.94
N ALA A 57 -1.41 7.20 4.42
CA ALA A 57 -0.20 7.67 3.78
C ALA A 57 1.02 6.84 4.15
N ASP A 58 2.00 6.82 3.26
CA ASP A 58 3.37 6.47 3.61
C ASP A 58 4.00 7.61 4.42
N ILE A 59 4.43 7.31 5.64
CA ILE A 59 5.10 8.26 6.52
C ILE A 59 6.60 7.94 6.52
N ALA A 60 7.41 8.95 6.21
CA ALA A 60 8.86 8.81 6.16
C ALA A 60 9.44 8.48 7.55
N LEU A 61 10.30 7.46 7.62
CA LEU A 61 11.03 7.08 8.83
C LEU A 61 12.29 7.92 9.05
N ARG A 62 12.73 8.62 8.00
CA ARG A 62 13.92 9.48 7.95
C ARG A 62 13.83 10.42 6.75
N ASP A 63 14.78 11.34 6.62
CA ASP A 63 14.92 12.13 5.40
C ASP A 63 15.17 11.23 4.18
N ILE A 64 14.44 11.49 3.09
CA ILE A 64 14.53 10.80 1.80
C ILE A 64 15.05 11.79 0.77
N LYS A 65 16.13 11.44 0.06
CA LYS A 65 16.77 12.34 -0.90
C LYS A 65 16.06 12.28 -2.26
N LYS A 66 16.14 13.37 -3.03
CA LYS A 66 15.65 13.37 -4.42
C LYS A 66 16.35 12.27 -5.22
N GLY A 67 15.55 11.40 -5.85
CA GLY A 67 16.03 10.26 -6.64
C GLY A 67 16.20 8.96 -5.83
N GLU A 68 16.01 9.01 -4.52
CA GLU A 68 15.92 7.80 -3.69
C GLU A 68 14.55 7.14 -3.88
N MET A 69 14.53 5.81 -4.00
CA MET A 69 13.30 5.03 -4.11
C MET A 69 12.55 5.05 -2.77
N ILE A 70 11.23 5.22 -2.83
CA ILE A 70 10.35 5.09 -1.66
C ILE A 70 9.99 3.62 -1.50
N THR A 71 10.19 3.06 -0.31
CA THR A 71 9.90 1.66 0.00
C THR A 71 9.25 1.50 1.36
N THR A 72 8.34 0.53 1.47
CA THR A 72 7.60 0.14 2.68
C THR A 72 7.86 -1.32 3.05
N ASP A 73 7.48 -1.76 4.24
CA ASP A 73 7.45 -3.18 4.62
C ASP A 73 6.03 -3.74 4.49
N ALA A 74 5.69 -4.22 3.28
CA ALA A 74 4.39 -4.82 2.98
C ALA A 74 4.03 -6.07 3.84
N THR A 75 4.96 -6.63 4.62
CA THR A 75 4.64 -7.72 5.58
C THR A 75 3.95 -7.22 6.85
N LYS A 76 3.77 -5.90 6.99
CA LYS A 76 3.09 -5.27 8.12
C LYS A 76 1.66 -4.85 7.83
N ASP A 77 1.22 -5.00 6.59
CA ASP A 77 -0.10 -4.55 6.11
C ASP A 77 -1.28 -5.29 6.76
N ASP A 78 -1.07 -6.45 7.35
CA ASP A 78 -2.12 -7.27 7.97
C ASP A 78 -1.93 -7.48 9.49
N VAL A 79 -0.92 -6.86 10.10
CA VAL A 79 -0.41 -7.24 11.45
C VAL A 79 -0.67 -6.19 12.56
N GLU A 80 -1.68 -5.32 12.41
CA GLU A 80 -2.10 -4.35 13.47
C GLU A 80 -3.48 -4.57 14.08
#